data_AF-A0A848VD78-F1
#
_entry.id   AF-A0A848VD78-F1
#
_cell.length_a   1.000
_cell.length_b   1.000
_cell.length_c   1.000
_cell.angle_alpha   90.00
_cell.angle_beta   90.00
_cell.angle_gamma   90.00
#
_symmetry.space_group_name_H-M   'P 1'
#
loop_
_entity.id
_entity.type
_entity.pdbx_description
1 polymer ?
#
loop_
_entity_poly.entity_id
_entity_poly.type
_entity_poly.pdbx_seq_one_letter_code
_entity_poly.pdbx_strand_id
1 'polypeptide(L)'
;MIKKFIALIVLVIIFVAMILFTRINPGQVRLDLAFGVVEPTIPLAFSLTFVMGWLFGLISTSVFMLRLVNERRRLRNALRNTESEVSQLRSLPIADAD
;
A
#
# COMPACT_ATOMS: atom_id res chain seq x y z
N MET A 1 16.91 7.98 10.85
CA MET A 1 16.81 9.46 10.77
C MET A 1 16.86 9.97 9.33
N ILE A 2 17.81 9.50 8.50
CA ILE A 2 17.94 9.87 7.07
C ILE A 2 16.64 9.69 6.27
N LYS A 3 15.94 8.55 6.41
CA LYS A 3 14.65 8.31 5.72
C LYS A 3 13.57 9.36 6.04
N LYS A 4 13.53 9.85 7.28
CA LYS A 4 12.59 10.90 7.71
C LYS A 4 12.98 12.26 7.11
N PHE A 5 14.28 12.54 7.04
CA PHE A 5 14.81 13.75 6.41
C PHE A 5 14.53 13.78 4.90
N ILE A 6 14.78 12.68 4.20
CA ILE A 6 14.45 12.56 2.76
C ILE A 6 12.95 12.75 2.54
N ALA A 7 12.10 12.11 3.36
CA ALA A 7 10.65 12.28 3.27
C ALA A 7 10.23 13.74 3.49
N LEU A 8 10.83 14.44 4.45
CA LEU A 8 10.59 15.86 4.68
C LEU A 8 11.02 16.72 3.49
N ILE A 9 12.21 16.48 2.93
CA ILE A 9 12.70 17.21 1.75
C ILE A 9 11.76 17.00 0.56
N VAL A 10 11.34 15.76 0.31
CA VAL A 10 10.38 15.44 -0.76
C VAL A 10 9.04 16.15 -0.53
N LEU A 11 8.54 16.17 0.71
CA LEU A 11 7.32 16.89 1.07
C LEU A 11 7.43 18.40 0.77
N VAL A 12 8.56 19.02 1.15
CA VAL A 12 8.82 20.44 0.88
C VAL A 12 8.89 20.70 -0.64
N ILE A 13 9.56 19.83 -1.40
CA ILE A 13 9.63 19.94 -2.87
C ILE A 13 8.24 19.87 -3.48
N ILE A 14 7.41 18.91 -3.06
CA ILE A 14 6.03 18.77 -3.53
C ILE A 14 5.23 20.03 -3.19
N PHE A 15 5.37 20.57 -1.98
CA PHE A 15 4.64 21.77 -1.56
C PHE A 15 5.02 23.00 -2.40
N VAL A 16 6.32 23.23 -2.61
CA VAL A 16 6.81 24.32 -3.49
C VAL A 16 6.31 24.12 -4.92
N ALA A 17 6.38 22.91 -5.45
CA ALA A 17 5.87 22.58 -6.77
C ALA A 17 4.37 22.89 -6.90
N MET A 18 3.55 22.56 -5.89
CA MET A 18 2.11 22.83 -5.89
C MET A 18 1.79 24.33 -5.85
N ILE A 19 2.56 25.13 -5.09
CA ILE A 19 2.41 26.58 -5.08
C ILE A 19 2.71 27.15 -6.47
N LEU A 20 3.83 26.76 -7.07
CA LEU A 20 4.22 27.20 -8.42
C LEU A 20 3.18 26.77 -9.47
N PHE A 21 2.73 25.52 -9.40
CA PHE A 21 1.70 24.98 -10.28
C PHE A 21 0.42 25.80 -10.20
N THR A 22 -0.04 26.12 -8.98
CA THR A 22 -1.23 26.94 -8.75
C THR A 22 -1.10 28.34 -9.32
N ARG A 23 0.08 28.96 -9.18
CA ARG A 23 0.35 30.31 -9.71
C ARG A 23 0.38 30.36 -11.24
N ILE A 24 0.96 29.34 -11.87
CA ILE A 24 1.12 29.27 -13.34
C ILE A 24 -0.17 28.82 -14.02
N ASN A 25 -1.05 28.10 -13.31
CA ASN A 25 -2.29 27.55 -13.86
C ASN A 25 -3.54 28.07 -13.12
N PRO A 26 -3.86 29.38 -13.19
CA PRO A 26 -5.05 29.95 -12.53
C PRO A 26 -6.37 29.60 -13.23
N GLY A 27 -6.30 28.94 -14.39
CA GLY A 27 -7.46 28.61 -15.22
C GLY A 27 -8.42 27.61 -14.58
N GLN A 28 -9.59 27.49 -15.20
CA GLN A 28 -10.60 26.48 -14.89
C GLN A 28 -10.67 25.48 -16.04
N VAL A 29 -11.03 24.24 -15.72
CA VAL A 29 -11.23 23.18 -16.70
C VAL A 29 -12.68 22.75 -16.67
N ARG A 30 -13.34 22.77 -17.83
CA ARG A 30 -14.70 22.27 -17.98
C ARG A 30 -14.66 20.75 -18.16
N LEU A 31 -15.23 20.03 -17.21
CA LEU A 31 -15.31 18.58 -17.20
C LEU A 31 -16.76 18.15 -17.35
N ASP A 32 -17.05 17.46 -18.45
CA ASP A 32 -18.31 16.76 -18.63
C ASP A 32 -18.15 15.34 -18.06
N LEU A 33 -18.81 15.09 -16.93
CA LEU A 33 -18.77 13.81 -16.22
C LEU A 33 -19.85 12.84 -16.72
N ALA A 34 -20.49 13.12 -17.86
CA ALA A 34 -21.67 12.42 -18.42
C ALA A 34 -22.97 12.55 -17.60
N PHE A 35 -22.88 12.72 -16.29
CA PHE A 35 -24.03 12.99 -15.40
C PHE A 35 -24.11 14.46 -14.94
N GLY A 36 -23.20 15.30 -15.41
CA GLY A 36 -23.17 16.73 -15.07
C GLY A 36 -21.86 17.37 -15.51
N VAL A 37 -21.88 18.69 -15.66
CA VAL A 37 -20.71 19.49 -16.00
C VAL A 37 -20.21 20.23 -14.77
N VAL A 38 -18.91 20.13 -14.50
CA VAL A 38 -18.24 20.86 -13.41
C VAL A 38 -17.07 21.65 -13.96
N GLU A 39 -16.80 22.82 -13.38
CA GLU A 39 -15.74 23.73 -13.82
C GLU A 39 -14.75 24.06 -12.69
N PRO A 40 -14.04 23.05 -12.13
CA PRO A 40 -13.06 23.29 -11.09
C PRO A 40 -11.85 24.07 -11.62
N THR A 41 -11.14 24.74 -10.71
CA THR A 41 -9.80 25.26 -11.03
C THR A 41 -8.86 24.10 -11.38
N ILE A 42 -7.94 24.33 -12.32
CA ILE A 42 -6.96 23.32 -12.74
C ILE A 42 -6.18 22.74 -11.53
N PRO A 43 -5.72 23.54 -10.56
CA PRO A 43 -5.02 23.04 -9.37
C PRO A 43 -5.90 22.12 -8.52
N LEU A 44 -7.19 22.43 -8.38
CA LEU A 44 -8.12 21.59 -7.64
C LEU A 44 -8.36 20.26 -8.35
N ALA A 45 -8.65 20.29 -9.65
CA ALA A 45 -8.89 19.08 -10.45
C ALA A 45 -7.67 18.14 -10.42
N PHE A 46 -6.48 18.70 -10.60
CA PHE A 46 -5.23 17.94 -10.54
C PHE A 46 -4.98 17.35 -9.15
N SER A 47 -5.13 18.16 -8.09
CA SER A 47 -4.95 17.70 -6.70
C SER A 47 -5.90 16.56 -6.37
N LEU A 48 -7.18 16.68 -6.75
CA LEU A 48 -8.18 15.65 -6.46
C LEU A 48 -7.86 14.35 -7.19
N THR A 49 -7.49 14.44 -8.47
CA THR A 49 -7.07 13.27 -9.26
C THR A 49 -5.86 12.57 -8.64
N PHE A 50 -4.87 13.35 -8.21
CA PHE A 50 -3.67 12.82 -7.56
C PHE A 50 -3.98 12.12 -6.24
N VAL A 51 -4.79 12.76 -5.37
CA VAL A 51 -5.23 12.16 -4.10
C VAL A 51 -6.01 10.88 -4.33
N MET A 52 -6.93 10.86 -5.29
CA MET A 52 -7.70 9.67 -5.64
C MET A 52 -6.80 8.53 -6.13
N GLY A 53 -5.83 8.82 -7.02
CA GLY A 53 -4.85 7.83 -7.47
C GLY A 53 -3.98 7.30 -6.34
N TRP A 54 -3.53 8.17 -5.43
CA TRP A 54 -2.75 7.78 -4.26
C TRP A 54 -3.54 6.89 -3.29
N LEU A 55 -4.77 7.27 -2.97
CA LEU A 55 -5.67 6.46 -2.13
C LEU A 55 -5.92 5.08 -2.76
N PHE A 56 -6.19 5.03 -4.06
CA PHE A 56 -6.35 3.78 -4.79
C PHE A 56 -5.09 2.90 -4.71
N GLY A 57 -3.90 3.50 -4.88
CA GLY A 57 -2.63 2.81 -4.73
C GLY A 57 -2.39 2.25 -3.33
N LEU A 58 -2.73 3.01 -2.28
CA LEU A 58 -2.66 2.57 -0.89
C LEU A 58 -3.61 1.39 -0.62
N ILE A 59 -4.84 1.45 -1.11
CA ILE A 59 -5.83 0.37 -0.95
C ILE A 59 -5.31 -0.89 -1.64
N SER A 60 -4.87 -0.78 -2.90
CA SER A 60 -4.35 -1.92 -3.68
C SER A 60 -3.16 -2.58 -2.98
N THR A 61 -2.19 -1.78 -2.52
CA THR A 61 -1.01 -2.28 -1.80
C THR A 61 -1.39 -2.92 -0.46
N SER A 62 -2.35 -2.34 0.27
CA SER A 62 -2.83 -2.88 1.54
C SER A 62 -3.48 -4.24 1.35
N VAL A 63 -4.33 -4.41 0.33
CA VAL A 63 -4.95 -5.70 -0.01
C VAL A 63 -3.87 -6.75 -0.35
N PHE A 64 -2.89 -6.38 -1.16
CA PHE A 64 -1.76 -7.28 -1.47
C PHE A 64 -0.97 -7.67 -0.21
N MET A 65 -0.67 -6.70 0.65
CA MET A 65 0.08 -6.92 1.88
C MET A 65 -0.67 -7.84 2.86
N LEU A 66 -2.00 -7.69 2.98
CA LEU A 66 -2.83 -8.57 3.80
C LEU A 66 -2.78 -10.02 3.32
N ARG A 67 -2.79 -10.26 2.00
CA ARG A 67 -2.61 -11.61 1.44
C ARG A 67 -1.25 -12.18 1.83
N LEU A 68 -0.19 -11.40 1.67
CA LEU A 68 1.17 -11.83 2.01
C LEU A 68 1.33 -12.16 3.50
N VAL A 69 0.70 -11.37 4.38
CA VAL A 69 0.69 -11.63 5.83
C VAL A 69 -0.06 -12.93 6.15
N ASN A 70 -1.20 -13.17 5.50
CA ASN A 70 -1.97 -14.41 5.69
C ASN A 70 -1.22 -15.64 5.20
N GLU A 71 -0.57 -15.56 4.03
CA GLU A 71 0.28 -16.63 3.50
C GLU A 71 1.44 -16.93 4.44
N ARG A 72 2.15 -15.90 4.90
CA ARG A 72 3.23 -16.05 5.88
C ARG A 72 2.76 -16.71 7.17
N ARG A 73 1.58 -16.34 7.68
CA ARG A 73 0.98 -16.97 8.87
C ARG A 73 0.65 -18.44 8.62
N ARG A 74 0.05 -18.76 7.47
CA ARG A 74 -0.29 -20.14 7.07
C ARG A 74 0.96 -21.01 6.95
N LEU A 75 2.00 -20.53 6.26
CA LEU A 75 3.27 -21.24 6.08
C LEU A 75 3.96 -21.51 7.41
N ARG A 76 3.98 -20.52 8.32
CA ARG A 76 4.56 -20.70 9.66
C ARG A 76 3.82 -21.75 10.49
N ASN A 77 2.49 -21.78 10.40
CA ASN A 77 1.70 -22.79 11.11
C ASN A 77 1.92 -24.19 10.52
N ALA A 78 2.00 -24.31 9.19
CA ALA A 78 2.28 -25.58 8.52
C ALA A 78 3.66 -26.13 8.94
N LEU A 79 4.69 -25.28 8.93
CA LEU A 79 6.04 -25.67 9.38
C LEU A 79 6.03 -26.20 10.82
N ARG A 80 5.38 -25.47 11.74
CA ARG A 80 5.29 -25.88 13.15
C ARG A 80 4.58 -27.23 13.32
N ASN A 81 3.52 -27.47 12.56
CA ASN A 81 2.80 -28.74 12.63
C ASN A 81 3.69 -29.89 12.14
N THR A 82 4.36 -29.74 11.00
CA THR A 82 5.28 -30.76 10.47
C THR A 82 6.44 -31.03 11.42
N GLU A 83 7.03 -30.01 12.05
CA GLU A 83 8.07 -30.18 13.07
C GLU A 83 7.56 -30.98 14.28
N SER A 84 6.33 -30.71 14.72
CA SER A 84 5.72 -31.44 15.83
C SER A 84 5.44 -32.90 15.49
N GLU A 85 4.97 -33.19 14.27
CA GLU A 85 4.75 -34.56 13.79
C GLU A 85 6.07 -35.35 13.72
N VAL A 86 7.13 -34.75 13.17
CA VAL A 86 8.45 -35.38 13.12
C VAL A 86 8.99 -35.64 14.53
N SER A 87 8.81 -34.71 15.47
CA SER A 87 9.21 -34.91 16.87
C SER A 87 8.43 -36.02 17.55
N GLN A 88 7.12 -36.12 17.30
CA GLN A 88 6.29 -37.20 17.83
C GLN A 88 6.71 -38.55 17.25
N LEU A 89 6.93 -38.64 15.94
CA LEU A 89 7.41 -39.87 15.29
C LEU A 89 8.78 -40.31 15.81
N ARG A 90 9.69 -39.38 16.10
CA ARG A 90 11.02 -39.68 16.67
C ARG A 90 10.99 -40.05 18.14
N SER A 91 9.93 -39.70 18.87
CA SER A 91 9.78 -40.03 20.29
C SER A 91 8.91 -41.27 20.52
N LEU A 92 8.36 -41.87 19.46
CA LEU A 92 7.77 -43.20 19.55
C LEU A 92 8.87 -44.20 19.97
N PRO A 93 8.62 -45.00 21.02
CA PRO A 93 9.51 -46.10 21.37
C PRO A 93 9.63 -47.00 20.15
N ILE A 94 10.84 -47.45 19.83
CA ILE A 94 11.02 -48.57 18.91
C ILE A 94 10.34 -49.75 19.61
N ALA A 95 9.09 -50.02 19.25
CA ALA A 95 8.37 -51.18 19.74
C ALA A 95 9.25 -52.40 19.42
N ASP A 96 9.56 -53.15 20.47
CA ASP A 96 10.45 -54.28 20.52
C ASP A 96 10.44 -55.07 19.21
N ALA A 97 11.60 -55.07 18.55
CA ALA A 97 11.94 -56.11 17.60
C ALA A 97 12.46 -57.29 18.41
N ASP A 98 11.55 -58.00 19.08
CA ASP A 98 11.73 -59.38 19.56
C ASP A 98 11.13 -60.37 18.54
#